data_AF-A0A3D4HUG4-F1
#
_entry.id   AF-A0A3D4HUG4-F1
#
_cell.length_a   1.000
_cell.length_b   1.000
_cell.length_c   1.000
_cell.angle_alpha   90.00
_cell.angle_beta   90.00
_cell.angle_gamma   90.00
#
_symmetry.space_group_name_H-M   'P 1'
#
loop_
_entity.id
_entity.type
_entity.pdbx_description
1 polymer ?
#
loop_
_entity_poly.entity_id
_entity_poly.type
_entity_poly.pdbx_seq_one_letter_code
_entity_poly.pdbx_strand_id
1 'polypeptide(L)' 'MVYHLFFSNTYYSIECFKEGYDRQEPDNYSLVEDFTDDEGEAEDFLYQLVKGKVFPIHIKDMVDDYLTMNV' A
#
# COMPACT_ATOMS: atom_id res chain seq x y z
N MET A 1 -6.71 -10.05 5.15
CA MET A 1 -5.83 -9.04 4.54
C MET A 1 -5.44 -8.09 5.63
N VAL A 2 -4.14 -7.87 5.80
CA VAL A 2 -3.61 -6.85 6.70
C VAL A 2 -2.98 -5.78 5.82
N TYR A 3 -3.31 -4.53 6.11
CA TYR A 3 -2.70 -3.34 5.51
C TYR A 3 -2.03 -2.56 6.63
N HIS A 4 -0.80 -2.13 6.39
CA HIS A 4 -0.02 -1.40 7.36
C HIS A 4 0.61 -0.19 6.69
N LEU A 5 0.11 0.98 7.06
CA LEU A 5 0.70 2.26 6.71
C LEU A 5 1.70 2.64 7.80
N PHE A 6 2.91 3.00 7.41
CA PHE A 6 3.95 3.40 8.35
C PHE A 6 4.80 4.54 7.79
N PHE A 7 5.27 5.40 8.69
CA PHE A 7 6.07 6.57 8.36
C PHE A 7 7.55 6.30 8.64
N SER A 8 8.40 6.55 7.65
CA SER A 8 9.85 6.37 7.72
C SER A 8 10.54 7.40 6.84
N ASN A 9 11.69 7.95 7.27
CA ASN A 9 12.52 8.86 6.45
C ASN A 9 11.76 10.02 5.78
N THR A 10 10.76 10.60 6.46
CA THR A 10 9.91 11.71 5.95
C THR A 10 8.82 11.30 4.97
N TYR A 11 8.70 10.01 4.62
CA TYR A 11 7.67 9.51 3.72
C TYR A 11 6.82 8.41 4.39
N TYR A 12 5.62 8.22 3.86
CA TYR A 12 4.75 7.11 4.16
C TYR A 12 5.01 5.94 3.20
N SER A 13 4.95 4.74 3.76
CA SER A 13 5.10 3.46 3.08
C SER A 13 3.89 2.58 3.39
N ILE A 14 3.56 1.67 2.49
CA ILE A 14 2.39 0.78 2.60
C ILE A 14 2.80 -0.67 2.41
N GLU A 15 2.49 -1.49 3.42
CA GLU A 15 2.66 -2.94 3.40
C GLU A 15 1.28 -3.60 3.35
N CYS A 16 1.13 -4.65 2.54
CA CYS A 16 -0.07 -5.45 2.45
C CYS A 16 0.29 -6.94 2.44
N PHE A 17 -0.36 -7.73 3.29
CA PHE A 17 -0.12 -9.17 3.31
C PHE A 17 -1.35 -10.01 3.70
N LYS A 18 -1.33 -11.27 3.27
CA LYS A 18 -2.28 -12.31 3.73
C LYS A 18 -1.73 -12.95 5.00
N GLU A 19 -2.46 -12.80 6.11
CA GLU A 19 -2.10 -13.42 7.39
C GLU A 19 -2.11 -14.95 7.29
N GLY A 20 -1.03 -15.60 7.74
CA GLY A 20 -0.86 -17.05 7.70
C GLY A 20 -0.35 -17.63 6.38
N TYR A 21 0.02 -16.80 5.40
CA TYR A 21 0.55 -17.22 4.11
C TYR A 21 2.05 -16.95 3.99
N ASP A 22 2.71 -17.67 3.08
CA ASP A 22 4.12 -17.43 2.74
C ASP A 22 4.28 -16.06 2.08
N ARG A 23 5.14 -15.22 2.67
CA ARG A 23 5.42 -13.85 2.21
C ARG A 23 6.41 -13.80 1.05
N GLN A 24 7.03 -14.91 0.67
CA GLN A 24 7.88 -14.98 -0.53
C GLN A 24 7.05 -15.01 -1.83
N GLU A 25 5.76 -15.33 -1.74
CA GLU A 25 4.86 -15.38 -2.88
C GLU A 25 4.25 -13.99 -3.16
N PRO A 26 4.37 -13.46 -4.40
CA PRO A 26 3.86 -12.14 -4.77
C PRO A 26 2.36 -11.96 -4.53
N ASP A 27 1.58 -13.03 -4.62
CA ASP A 27 0.14 -13.02 -4.35
C ASP A 27 -0.19 -12.75 -2.88
N ASN A 28 0.77 -12.94 -1.99
CA ASN A 28 0.54 -12.95 -0.54
C ASN A 28 1.19 -11.77 0.18
N TYR A 29 2.09 -11.04 -0.48
CA TYR A 29 2.86 -9.95 0.11
C TYR A 29 3.21 -8.87 -0.91
N SER A 30 3.09 -7.61 -0.50
CA SER A 30 3.65 -6.47 -1.22
C SER A 30 4.03 -5.37 -0.23
N LEU A 31 5.14 -4.70 -0.54
CA LEU A 31 5.62 -3.52 0.15
C LEU A 31 5.96 -2.46 -0.90
N VAL A 32 5.42 -1.26 -0.71
CA VAL A 32 5.81 -0.08 -1.47
C VAL A 32 6.34 0.95 -0.47
N GLU A 33 7.60 1.29 -0.64
CA GLU A 33 8.31 2.25 0.23
C GLU A 33 8.18 3.66 -0.33
N ASP A 34 8.14 4.63 0.59
CA ASP A 34 8.28 6.07 0.36
C ASP A 34 7.38 6.63 -0.78
N PHE A 35 6.07 6.35 -0.75
CA PHE A 35 5.16 6.71 -1.85
C PHE A 35 4.59 8.14 -1.78
N THR A 36 4.43 8.71 -0.58
CA THR A 36 3.99 10.11 -0.39
C THR A 36 4.55 10.66 0.92
N ASP A 37 4.81 11.95 1.01
CA ASP A 37 5.13 12.66 2.25
C ASP A 37 3.92 13.33 2.90
N ASP A 38 2.76 13.28 2.24
CA ASP A 38 1.49 13.82 2.76
C ASP A 38 0.70 12.75 3.56
N GLU A 39 0.46 13.04 4.83
CA GLU A 39 -0.29 12.15 5.74
C GLU A 39 -1.75 11.95 5.29
N GLY A 40 -2.41 13.01 4.80
CA GLY A 40 -3.78 12.93 4.35
C GLY A 40 -3.94 12.06 3.11
N GLU A 41 -3.02 12.21 2.14
CA GLU A 41 -2.97 11.34 0.97
C GLU A 41 -2.72 9.87 1.37
N ALA A 42 -1.80 9.65 2.31
CA ALA A 42 -1.47 8.32 2.78
C ALA A 42 -2.65 7.63 3.48
N GLU A 43 -3.39 8.35 4.32
CA GLU A 43 -4.60 7.86 4.98
C GLU A 43 -5.75 7.60 3.99
N ASP A 44 -5.97 8.52 3.04
CA ASP A 44 -6.99 8.35 2.01
C ASP A 44 -6.70 7.14 1.13
N PHE A 45 -5.44 6.95 0.74
CA PHE A 45 -5.00 5.79 -0.03
C PHE A 45 -5.26 4.49 0.75
N LEU A 46 -4.85 4.42 2.02
CA LEU A 46 -5.12 3.28 2.89
C LEU A 46 -6.62 2.97 2.98
N TYR A 47 -7.45 4.00 3.14
CA TYR A 47 -8.90 3.85 3.19
C TYR A 47 -9.46 3.23 1.91
N GLN A 48 -9.01 3.66 0.73
CA GLN A 48 -9.43 3.08 -0.55
C GLN A 48 -9.00 1.61 -0.68
N LEU A 49 -7.77 1.27 -0.30
CA LEU A 49 -7.28 -0.12 -0.33
C LEU A 49 -8.14 -1.04 0.54
N VAL A 50 -8.41 -0.63 1.78
CA VAL A 50 -9.21 -1.40 2.75
C VAL A 50 -10.64 -1.59 2.23
N LYS A 51 -11.25 -0.52 1.71
CA LYS A 51 -12.60 -0.54 1.15
C LYS A 51 -12.69 -1.46 -0.08
N GLY A 52 -11.69 -1.42 -0.95
CA GLY A 52 -11.61 -2.25 -2.15
C GLY A 52 -11.22 -3.71 -1.89
N LYS A 53 -10.71 -4.03 -0.70
CA LYS A 53 -10.13 -5.35 -0.36
C LYS A 53 -9.04 -5.76 -1.37
N VAL A 54 -8.16 -4.81 -1.70
CA VAL A 54 -7.10 -4.98 -2.69
C VAL A 54 -6.13 -6.10 -2.29
N PHE A 55 -5.78 -6.97 -3.23
CA PHE A 55 -4.81 -8.04 -2.99
C PHE A 55 -3.37 -7.51 -3.07
N PRO A 56 -2.41 -8.15 -2.35
CA PRO A 56 -1.02 -7.68 -2.29
C PRO A 56 -0.39 -7.46 -3.67
N ILE A 57 -0.60 -8.40 -4.61
CA ILE A 57 -0.08 -8.33 -5.97
C ILE A 57 -0.45 -7.05 -6.73
N HIS A 58 -1.54 -6.37 -6.34
CA HIS A 58 -2.02 -5.15 -6.99
C HIS A 58 -1.59 -3.85 -6.29
N ILE A 59 -0.91 -3.92 -5.14
CA ILE A 59 -0.65 -2.72 -4.32
C ILE A 59 0.28 -1.75 -5.05
N LYS A 60 1.31 -2.27 -5.74
CA LYS A 60 2.19 -1.42 -6.55
C LYS A 60 1.41 -0.72 -7.67
N ASP A 61 0.58 -1.44 -8.41
CA ASP A 61 -0.23 -0.86 -9.48
C ASP A 61 -1.15 0.23 -8.94
N MET A 62 -1.77 0.00 -7.77
CA MET A 62 -2.63 1.00 -7.12
C MET A 62 -1.88 2.26 -6.71
N VAL A 63 -0.64 2.14 -6.19
CA VAL A 63 0.19 3.31 -5.85
C VAL A 63 0.57 4.08 -7.11
N ASP A 64 1.03 3.37 -8.15
CA ASP A 64 1.44 3.97 -9.42
C ASP A 64 0.26 4.73 -10.07
N ASP A 65 -0.96 4.16 -10.02
CA ASP A 65 -2.19 4.80 -10.49
C ASP A 65 -2.53 6.04 -9.66
N TYR A 66 -2.45 5.96 -8.32
CA TYR A 66 -2.76 7.07 -7.42
C TYR A 66 -1.86 8.28 -7.67
N LEU A 67 -0.55 8.05 -7.81
CA LEU A 67 0.42 9.12 -8.10
C LEU A 67 0.25 9.70 -9.50
N THR A 68 -0.16 8.89 -10.48
CA THR A 68 -0.38 9.34 -11.87
C THR A 68 -1.70 10.13 -12.01
N MET A 69 -2.65 9.98 -11.10
CA MET A 69 -3.90 10.74 -11.10
C MET A 69 -3.77 12.14 -10.46
N ASN A 70 -2.69 12.40 -9.71
CA ASN A 70 -2.45 13.65 -8.99
C ASN A 70 -1.47 14.62 -9.71
N VAL A 71 -1.15 14.36 -10.99
CA VAL A 71 -0.31 15.22 -11.86
C VAL A 71 -1.10 16.03 -12.88
#